data_AF-A0A520XXR5-F1
#
_entry.id   AF-A0A520XXR5-F1
#
_cell.length_a   1.000
_cell.length_b   1.000
_cell.length_c   1.000
_cell.angle_alpha   90.00
_cell.angle_beta   90.00
_cell.angle_gamma   90.00
#
_symmetry.space_group_name_H-M   'P 1'
#
loop_
_entity.id
_entity.type
_entity.pdbx_description
1 polymer ?
#
loop_
_entity_poly.entity_id
_entity_poly.type
_entity_poly.pdbx_seq_one_letter_code
_entity_poly.pdbx_strand_id
1 'polypeptide(L)' 'VSSGHASVPIHDVYSIDEIQQAHADMEEGKASGKLVVVT' A
#
# COMPACT_ATOMS: atom_id res chain seq x y z
N VAL A 1 0.18 -10.04 11.69
CA VAL A 1 0.63 -11.34 11.16
C VAL A 1 1.32 -12.10 12.28
N SER A 2 0.60 -13.02 12.88
CA SER A 2 1.07 -14.07 13.80
C SER A 2 0.04 -15.19 13.64
N SER A 3 0.47 -16.45 13.52
CA SER A 3 -0.25 -17.59 12.91
C SER A 3 -0.33 -17.53 11.37
N GLY A 4 0.77 -17.88 10.70
CA GLY A 4 0.97 -17.74 9.25
C GLY A 4 0.04 -18.59 8.37
N HIS A 5 -1.00 -17.95 7.82
CA HIS A 5 -1.78 -18.50 6.70
C HIS A 5 -2.20 -17.47 5.63
N ALA A 6 -1.79 -16.21 5.75
CA ALA A 6 -2.09 -15.17 4.76
C ALA A 6 -0.83 -14.37 4.42
N SER A 7 -0.46 -14.37 3.14
CA SER A 7 0.50 -13.45 2.55
C SER A 7 -0.26 -12.32 1.88
N VAL A 8 0.11 -11.08 2.15
CA VAL A 8 -0.47 -9.91 1.50
C VAL A 8 0.62 -9.29 0.61
N PRO A 9 0.47 -9.31 -0.72
CA PRO A 9 1.44 -8.68 -1.60
C PRO A 9 1.40 -7.16 -1.40
N ILE A 10 2.57 -6.56 -1.23
CA ILE A 10 2.74 -5.11 -1.25
C ILE A 10 2.89 -4.71 -2.72
N HIS A 11 2.07 -3.75 -3.16
CA HIS A 11 2.13 -3.23 -4.51
C HIS A 11 3.19 -2.12 -4.60
N ASP A 12 3.07 -1.11 -3.74
CA ASP A 12 4.00 0.01 -3.68
C ASP A 12 4.19 0.54 -2.25
N VAL A 13 5.30 1.24 -2.05
CA VAL A 13 5.68 1.92 -0.81
C VAL A 13 5.90 3.40 -1.09
N TYR A 14 5.25 4.26 -0.32
CA TYR A 14 5.32 5.72 -0.42
C TYR A 14 5.94 6.31 0.86
N SER A 15 6.61 7.46 0.74
CA SER A 15 6.95 8.26 1.92
C SER A 15 5.71 8.98 2.48
N ILE A 16 5.80 9.48 3.71
CA ILE A 16 4.74 10.30 4.33
C ILE A 16 4.42 11.57 3.53
N ASP A 17 5.41 12.13 2.82
CA ASP A 17 5.24 13.30 1.96
C ASP A 17 4.40 12.97 0.71
N GLU A 18 4.33 11.69 0.33
CA GLU A 18 3.64 11.19 -0.86
C GLU A 18 2.24 10.63 -0.54
N ILE A 19 1.72 10.83 0.68
CA ILE A 19 0.44 10.25 1.12
C ILE A 19 -0.75 10.63 0.23
N GLN A 20 -0.73 11.83 -0.36
CA GLN A 20 -1.75 12.26 -1.31
C GLN A 20 -1.72 11.42 -2.59
N GLN A 21 -0.53 11.09 -3.09
CA GLN A 21 -0.35 10.23 -4.25
C GLN A 21 -0.78 8.80 -3.94
N ALA A 22 -0.44 8.28 -2.76
CA ALA A 22 -0.88 6.96 -2.32
C ALA A 22 -2.42 6.84 -2.28
N HIS A 23 -3.14 7.89 -1.89
CA HIS A 23 -4.60 7.91 -1.97
C HIS A 23 -5.12 7.97 -3.40
N ALA A 24 -4.57 8.86 -4.24
CA ALA A 24 -4.98 8.96 -5.63
C ALA A 24 -4.85 7.60 -6.35
N ASP A 25 -3.72 6.91 -6.17
CA ASP A 25 -3.50 5.61 -6.81
C ASP A 25 -4.40 4.49 -6.25
N MET A 26 -4.83 4.61 -4.99
CA MET A 26 -5.85 3.73 -4.40
C MET A 26 -7.24 4.00 -5.00
N GLU A 27 -7.65 5.26 -5.11
CA GLU A 27 -8.97 5.66 -5.62
C GLU A 27 -9.12 5.38 -7.13
N GLU A 28 -8.03 5.52 -7.88
CA GLU A 28 -7.97 5.18 -9.30
C GLU A 28 -7.91 3.67 -9.56
N GLY A 29 -7.78 2.84 -8.51
CA GLY A 29 -7.71 1.38 -8.63
C GLY A 29 -6.43 0.88 -9.29
N LYS A 30 -5.35 1.67 -9.26
CA LYS A 30 -4.04 1.29 -9.82
C LYS A 30 -3.33 0.22 -8.99
N ALA A 31 -3.64 0.14 -7.71
CA ALA A 31 -3.05 -0.82 -6.79
C ALA A 31 -3.65 -2.22 -6.94
N SER A 32 -2.82 -3.21 -7.29
CA SER A 32 -3.20 -4.64 -7.30
C SER A 32 -2.93 -5.36 -5.97
N GLY A 33 -2.38 -4.64 -4.99
CA GLY A 33 -1.99 -5.14 -3.67
C GLY A 33 -2.00 -4.03 -2.62
N LYS A 34 -1.35 -4.26 -1.49
CA LYS A 34 -1.32 -3.28 -0.40
C LYS A 34 -0.39 -2.11 -0.75
N LEU A 35 -0.90 -0.88 -0.65
CA LEU A 35 -0.08 0.33 -0.58
C LEU A 35 0.39 0.55 0.86
N VAL A 36 1.68 0.80 1.05
CA VAL A 36 2.28 1.07 2.37
C VAL A 36 2.84 2.48 2.39
N VAL A 37 2.56 3.22 3.46
CA VAL A 37 3.16 4.53 3.72
C VAL A 37 4.10 4.38 4.90
N VAL A 38 5.32 4.88 4.75
CA VAL A 38 6.35 4.89 5.80
C VAL A 38 6.69 6.31 6.23
N THR A 39 7.04 6.47 7.51
CA THR A 39 7.54 7.72 8.11
C THR A 39 9.04 7.88 7.95
#